data_AF-A0A7J6Q7F2-F1
#
_entry.id   AF-A0A7J6Q7F2-F1
#
_cell.length_a   1.000
_cell.length_b   1.000
_cell.length_c   1.000
_cell.angle_alpha   90.00
_cell.angle_beta   90.00
_cell.angle_gamma   90.00
#
_symmetry.space_group_name_H-M   'P 1'
#
loop_
_entity.id
_entity.type
_entity.pdbx_description
1 polymer ?
#
loop_
_entity_poly.entity_id
_entity_poly.type
_entity_poly.pdbx_seq_one_letter_code
_entity_poly.pdbx_strand_id
1 'polypeptide(L)'
;VTDPDEEDVLRVEERQRKADGTESPAEKGASLPAMYTNKVITLWYRPPELLLGSTVYGPEVDIWSVGAILAELLLQKPIFAADKEKGVFNLIVEHLGEPFPPFWEDLPLYNEFMGKAPPRPDSPTSPSAEPAVDPANTTLRTSTPL
;
A
#
# COMPACT_ATOMS: atom_id res chain seq x y z
N VAL A 1 31.05 46.68 31.44
CA VAL A 1 31.41 47.18 30.11
C VAL A 1 31.42 45.96 29.22
N THR A 2 30.28 45.67 28.60
CA THR A 2 30.15 44.61 27.59
C THR A 2 30.61 45.23 26.27
N ASP A 3 31.51 44.55 25.58
CA ASP A 3 32.17 45.06 24.38
C ASP A 3 31.14 45.43 23.29
N PRO A 4 31.31 46.58 22.61
CA PRO A 4 30.38 47.04 21.58
C PRO A 4 30.31 46.12 20.35
N ASP A 5 31.25 45.17 20.22
CA ASP A 5 31.29 44.20 19.12
C ASP A 5 30.36 42.98 19.34
N GLU A 6 29.98 42.64 20.57
CA GLU A 6 29.14 41.45 20.83
C GLU A 6 27.66 41.67 20.50
N GLU A 7 27.15 42.90 20.65
CA GLU A 7 25.77 43.26 20.26
C GLU A 7 25.56 43.20 18.74
N ASP A 8 26.61 43.45 17.96
CA ASP A 8 26.56 43.36 16.50
C ASP A 8 26.65 41.91 16.02
N VAL A 9 27.42 41.05 16.69
CA VAL A 9 27.44 39.60 16.42
C VAL A 9 26.06 38.99 16.68
N LEU A 10 25.41 39.34 17.80
CA LEU A 10 24.05 38.87 18.10
C LEU A 10 23.02 39.37 17.10
N ARG A 11 23.12 40.62 16.63
CA ARG A 11 22.23 41.14 15.58
C ARG A 11 22.46 40.49 14.22
N VAL A 12 23.70 40.11 13.92
CA VAL A 12 24.04 39.39 12.68
C VAL A 12 23.53 37.94 12.76
N GLU A 13 23.69 37.26 13.90
CA GLU A 13 23.17 35.91 14.11
C GLU A 13 21.63 35.86 14.17
N GLU A 14 20.99 36.87 14.74
CA GLU A 14 19.53 37.00 14.77
C GLU A 14 18.96 37.31 13.37
N ARG A 15 19.68 38.09 12.56
CA ARG A 15 19.36 38.27 11.12
C ARG A 15 19.53 36.96 10.35
N GLN A 16 20.52 36.14 10.69
CA GLN A 16 20.75 34.84 10.06
C GLN A 16 19.66 33.82 10.43
N ARG A 17 19.22 33.78 11.70
CA ARG A 17 18.08 32.94 12.14
C ARG A 17 16.76 33.33 11.48
N LYS A 18 16.57 34.61 11.14
CA LYS A 18 15.33 35.09 10.52
C LYS A 18 15.25 34.83 9.02
N ALA A 19 16.35 34.45 8.37
CA ALA A 19 16.40 34.15 6.94
C ALA A 19 16.15 32.67 6.60
N ASP A 20 16.26 31.76 7.57
CA ASP A 20 16.05 30.30 7.37
C ASP A 20 14.61 29.84 7.71
N GLY A 21 13.75 30.76 8.14
CA GLY A 21 12.33 30.50 8.41
C GLY A 21 11.45 30.66 7.17
N THR A 22 11.74 29.97 6.06
CA THR A 22 10.74 29.77 5.00
C THR A 22 10.01 28.46 5.28
N GLU A 23 9.22 28.47 6.34
CA GLU A 23 8.16 27.48 6.53
C GLU A 23 7.07 27.80 5.51
N SER A 24 7.23 27.28 4.29
CA SER A 24 6.20 27.34 3.26
C SER A 24 4.95 26.64 3.79
N PRO A 25 3.79 27.32 3.88
CA PRO A 25 2.58 26.73 4.39
C PRO A 25 2.05 25.74 3.37
N ALA A 26 2.35 24.46 3.58
CA ALA A 26 1.56 23.30 3.21
C ALA A 26 0.72 23.47 1.93
N GLU A 27 1.37 23.60 0.77
CA GLU A 27 0.80 22.98 -0.41
C GLU A 27 0.91 21.47 -0.20
N LYS A 28 -0.13 20.87 0.39
CA LYS A 28 -0.49 19.48 0.09
C LYS A 28 -0.90 19.41 -1.38
N GLY A 29 0.03 19.72 -2.28
CA GLY A 29 0.05 19.08 -3.58
C GLY A 29 0.18 17.61 -3.25
N ALA A 30 -0.85 16.82 -3.58
CA ALA A 30 -0.79 15.39 -3.46
C ALA A 30 0.41 14.93 -4.30
N SER A 31 1.58 14.79 -3.69
CA SER A 31 2.75 14.21 -4.33
C SER A 31 2.30 12.81 -4.72
N LEU A 32 2.16 12.57 -6.03
CA LEU A 32 1.82 11.25 -6.53
C LEU A 32 2.80 10.24 -5.90
N PRO A 33 2.32 9.07 -5.46
CA PRO A 33 3.19 8.08 -4.83
C PRO A 33 4.35 7.79 -5.77
N ALA A 34 5.58 7.87 -5.25
CA ALA A 34 6.78 7.58 -6.03
C ALA A 34 6.70 6.13 -6.52
N MET A 35 6.72 5.96 -7.85
CA MET A 35 6.72 4.64 -8.48
C MET A 35 8.16 4.17 -8.66
N TYR A 36 8.46 2.99 -8.16
CA TYR A 36 9.76 2.35 -8.25
C TYR A 36 9.72 1.11 -9.15
N THR A 37 10.91 0.59 -9.50
CA THR A 37 11.02 -0.68 -10.24
C THR A 37 10.71 -1.87 -9.32
N ASN A 38 9.91 -2.83 -9.79
CA ASN A 38 9.47 -3.97 -8.98
C ASN A 38 10.47 -5.16 -9.01
N LYS A 39 11.52 -5.09 -9.82
CA LYS A 39 12.57 -6.13 -9.93
C LYS A 39 13.80 -5.80 -9.09
N VAL A 40 13.57 -5.50 -7.83
CA VAL A 40 14.61 -5.30 -6.82
C VAL A 40 14.76 -6.55 -5.94
N ILE A 41 15.88 -6.63 -5.23
CA ILE A 41 16.22 -7.75 -4.33
C ILE A 41 16.46 -9.06 -5.11
N THR A 42 17.40 -9.87 -4.62
CA THR A 42 17.62 -11.23 -5.13
C THR A 42 16.35 -12.05 -4.97
N LEU A 43 16.00 -12.83 -5.99
CA LEU A 43 14.71 -13.51 -6.14
C LEU A 43 14.24 -14.26 -4.86
N TRP A 44 15.12 -14.97 -4.16
CA TRP A 44 14.76 -15.79 -3.00
C TRP A 44 14.41 -14.99 -1.73
N TYR A 45 14.85 -13.74 -1.65
CA TYR A 45 14.58 -12.87 -0.50
C TYR A 45 13.57 -11.79 -0.84
N ARG A 46 12.92 -11.89 -2.01
CA ARG A 46 11.97 -10.88 -2.47
C ARG A 46 10.62 -11.05 -1.76
N PRO A 47 10.01 -9.97 -1.26
CA PRO A 47 8.69 -10.01 -0.65
C PRO A 47 7.56 -10.29 -1.66
N PRO A 48 6.43 -10.83 -1.18
CA PRO A 48 5.30 -11.21 -2.02
C PRO A 48 4.69 -10.03 -2.79
N GLU A 49 4.61 -8.83 -2.25
CA GLU A 49 4.07 -7.66 -2.97
C GLU A 49 4.91 -7.28 -4.20
N LEU A 50 6.23 -7.46 -4.14
CA LEU A 50 7.12 -7.24 -5.29
C LEU A 50 7.01 -8.37 -6.32
N LEU A 51 6.83 -9.61 -5.86
CA LEU A 51 6.53 -10.76 -6.73
C LEU A 51 5.19 -10.58 -7.45
N LEU A 52 4.22 -9.91 -6.81
CA LEU A 52 2.92 -9.59 -7.37
C LEU A 52 2.92 -8.34 -8.28
N GLY A 53 4.06 -7.66 -8.40
CA GLY A 53 4.24 -6.54 -9.32
C GLY A 53 3.98 -5.15 -8.74
N SER A 54 3.98 -4.99 -7.41
CA SER A 54 3.86 -3.67 -6.80
C SER A 54 5.03 -2.76 -7.20
N THR A 55 4.71 -1.55 -7.67
CA THR A 55 5.68 -0.47 -7.91
C THR A 55 5.70 0.55 -6.78
N VAL A 56 4.77 0.44 -5.82
CA VAL A 56 4.67 1.31 -4.65
C VAL A 56 4.99 0.46 -3.43
N TYR A 57 6.16 0.70 -2.86
CA TYR A 57 6.66 -0.01 -1.69
C TYR A 57 7.55 0.90 -0.86
N GLY A 58 7.70 0.57 0.42
CA GLY A 58 8.50 1.32 1.38
C GLY A 58 9.63 0.47 1.97
N PRO A 59 10.20 0.90 3.11
CA PRO A 59 11.30 0.18 3.79
C PRO A 59 10.90 -1.21 4.30
N GLU A 60 9.61 -1.56 4.29
CA GLU A 60 9.10 -2.87 4.72
C GLU A 60 9.65 -4.03 3.87
N VAL A 61 10.02 -3.76 2.60
CA VAL A 61 10.62 -4.76 1.70
C VAL A 61 11.99 -5.26 2.20
N ASP A 62 12.73 -4.40 2.91
CA ASP A 62 14.01 -4.75 3.52
C ASP A 62 13.79 -5.60 4.77
N ILE A 63 12.75 -5.29 5.55
CA ILE A 63 12.39 -6.07 6.75
C ILE A 63 12.00 -7.50 6.39
N TRP A 64 11.28 -7.68 5.27
CA TRP A 64 11.01 -9.01 4.75
C TRP A 64 12.31 -9.77 4.44
N SER A 65 13.23 -9.14 3.73
CA SER A 65 14.52 -9.73 3.34
C SER A 65 15.33 -10.16 4.58
N VAL A 66 15.35 -9.33 5.62
CA VAL A 66 15.97 -9.66 6.91
C VAL A 66 15.32 -10.89 7.54
N GLY A 67 14.00 -10.99 7.53
CA GLY A 67 13.26 -12.14 8.05
C GLY A 67 13.60 -13.44 7.29
N ALA A 68 13.66 -13.38 5.97
CA ALA A 68 14.03 -14.53 5.13
C ALA A 68 15.47 -15.00 5.38
N ILE A 69 16.42 -14.07 5.52
CA ILE A 69 17.82 -14.38 5.86
C ILE A 69 17.91 -14.99 7.27
N LEU A 70 17.19 -14.43 8.25
CA LEU A 70 17.17 -14.97 9.61
C LEU A 70 16.63 -16.41 9.64
N ALA A 71 15.57 -16.69 8.89
CA ALA A 71 15.03 -18.04 8.75
C ALA A 71 16.04 -19.00 8.12
N GLU A 72 16.76 -18.55 7.08
CA GLU A 72 17.83 -19.35 6.46
C GLU A 72 18.98 -19.64 7.43
N LEU A 73 19.38 -18.67 8.26
CA LEU A 73 20.43 -18.88 9.27
C LEU A 73 20.03 -19.95 10.29
N LEU A 74 18.75 -20.00 10.68
CA LEU A 74 18.22 -21.00 11.62
C LEU A 74 18.08 -22.39 10.99
N LEU A 75 17.72 -22.45 9.70
CA LEU A 75 17.49 -23.70 8.98
C LEU A 75 18.74 -24.24 8.27
N GLN A 76 19.80 -23.43 8.18
CA GLN A 76 21.02 -23.65 7.39
C GLN A 76 20.76 -23.97 5.91
N LYS A 77 19.60 -23.56 5.38
CA LYS A 77 19.19 -23.73 3.98
C LYS A 77 18.28 -22.58 3.57
N PRO A 78 18.31 -22.16 2.29
CA PRO A 78 17.42 -21.11 1.80
C PRO A 78 15.95 -21.56 1.88
N ILE A 79 15.11 -20.73 2.49
CA ILE A 79 13.70 -21.05 2.76
C ILE A 79 12.81 -20.93 1.51
N PHE A 80 13.10 -19.97 0.62
CA PHE A 80 12.32 -19.71 -0.59
C PHE A 80 13.14 -19.87 -1.88
N ALA A 81 13.89 -20.97 -1.99
CA ALA A 81 14.72 -21.23 -3.17
C ALA A 81 13.87 -21.70 -4.37
N ALA A 82 13.77 -20.85 -5.41
CA ALA A 82 13.14 -21.20 -6.68
C ALA A 82 13.75 -20.41 -7.86
N ASP A 83 13.56 -20.92 -9.07
CA ASP A 83 14.09 -20.32 -10.31
C ASP A 83 13.18 -19.22 -10.89
N LYS A 84 11.91 -19.17 -10.46
CA LYS A 84 10.88 -18.27 -11.01
C LYS A 84 10.13 -17.57 -9.87
N GLU A 85 9.67 -16.35 -10.15
CA GLU A 85 8.90 -15.52 -9.21
C GLU A 85 7.64 -16.23 -8.68
N LYS A 86 6.88 -16.88 -9.56
CA LYS A 86 5.72 -17.70 -9.15
C LYS A 86 6.11 -18.88 -8.25
N GLY A 87 7.30 -19.45 -8.44
CA GLY A 87 7.81 -20.52 -7.59
C GLY A 87 8.13 -20.02 -6.18
N VAL A 88 8.82 -18.87 -6.07
CA VAL A 88 9.07 -18.21 -4.78
C VAL A 88 7.76 -17.86 -4.09
N PHE A 89 6.80 -17.29 -4.81
CA PHE A 89 5.48 -16.96 -4.27
C PHE A 89 4.78 -18.19 -3.71
N ASN A 90 4.75 -19.30 -4.45
CA ASN A 90 4.13 -20.54 -3.98
C ASN A 90 4.79 -21.07 -2.70
N LEU A 91 6.13 -21.01 -2.60
CA LEU A 91 6.83 -21.40 -1.38
C LEU A 91 6.47 -20.48 -0.21
N ILE A 92 6.33 -19.18 -0.43
CA ILE A 92 5.88 -18.24 0.61
C ILE A 92 4.50 -18.64 1.13
N VAL A 93 3.55 -18.91 0.23
CA VAL A 93 2.19 -19.33 0.59
C VAL A 93 2.18 -20.68 1.32
N GLU A 94 3.02 -21.62 0.88
CA GLU A 94 3.15 -22.93 1.53
C GLU A 94 3.66 -22.83 2.98
N HIS A 95 4.65 -21.97 3.23
CA HIS A 95 5.30 -21.85 4.54
C HIS A 95 4.55 -20.92 5.51
N LEU A 96 3.94 -19.84 5.00
CA LEU A 96 3.33 -18.78 5.81
C LEU A 96 1.79 -18.75 5.74
N GLY A 97 1.19 -19.47 4.79
CA GLY A 97 -0.24 -19.45 4.52
C GLY A 97 -0.64 -18.45 3.44
N GLU A 98 -1.93 -18.46 3.07
CA GLU A 98 -2.46 -17.56 2.05
C GLU A 98 -2.33 -16.08 2.46
N PRO A 99 -1.86 -15.22 1.55
CA PRO A 99 -1.71 -13.82 1.86
C PRO A 99 -3.06 -13.11 1.87
N PHE A 100 -3.44 -12.62 3.04
CA PHE A 100 -4.73 -11.99 3.27
C PHE A 100 -4.83 -10.45 3.06
N PRO A 101 -3.79 -9.66 2.71
CA PRO A 101 -4.00 -8.21 2.59
C PRO A 101 -5.00 -7.90 1.46
N PRO A 102 -6.13 -7.21 1.73
CA PRO A 102 -7.17 -6.95 0.74
C PRO A 102 -6.65 -6.20 -0.50
N PHE A 103 -5.64 -5.36 -0.31
CA PHE A 103 -5.04 -4.55 -1.37
C PHE A 103 -4.16 -5.36 -2.34
N TRP A 104 -3.84 -6.62 -2.04
CA TRP A 104 -3.08 -7.46 -2.99
C TRP A 104 -3.94 -7.93 -4.15
N GLU A 105 -5.27 -7.95 -4.00
CA GLU A 105 -6.18 -8.31 -5.10
C GLU A 105 -6.06 -7.34 -6.29
N ASP A 106 -5.66 -6.10 -6.01
CA ASP A 106 -5.46 -5.05 -7.01
C ASP A 106 -4.07 -5.11 -7.67
N LEU A 107 -3.17 -5.99 -7.22
CA LEU A 107 -1.83 -6.09 -7.78
C LEU A 107 -1.83 -6.80 -9.16
N PRO A 108 -0.99 -6.35 -10.11
CA PRO A 108 -1.06 -6.81 -11.50
C PRO A 108 -0.98 -8.33 -11.70
N LEU A 109 -0.17 -9.02 -10.88
CA LEU A 109 0.08 -10.45 -11.02
C LEU A 109 -0.72 -11.31 -10.04
N TYR A 110 -1.57 -10.71 -9.20
CA TYR A 110 -2.32 -11.44 -8.17
C TYR A 110 -3.20 -12.56 -8.74
N ASN A 111 -4.03 -12.24 -9.74
CA ASN A 111 -4.91 -13.23 -10.36
C ASN A 111 -4.12 -14.36 -11.05
N GLU A 112 -3.01 -14.02 -11.73
CA GLU A 112 -2.15 -15.00 -12.40
C GLU A 112 -1.48 -15.96 -11.40
N PHE A 113 -1.03 -15.45 -10.26
CA PHE A 113 -0.31 -16.23 -9.27
C PHE A 113 -1.27 -17.08 -8.42
N MET A 114 -2.44 -16.52 -8.07
CA MET A 114 -3.49 -17.22 -7.33
C MET A 114 -4.33 -18.16 -8.21
N GLY A 115 -4.16 -18.14 -9.54
CA GLY A 115 -4.97 -18.94 -10.45
C GLY A 115 -6.44 -18.51 -10.53
N LYS A 116 -6.75 -17.28 -10.10
CA LYS A 116 -8.07 -16.67 -10.30
C LYS A 116 -8.18 -16.31 -11.79
N ALA A 117 -9.22 -16.81 -12.46
CA ALA A 117 -9.45 -16.47 -13.86
C ALA A 117 -9.64 -14.95 -14.00
N PRO A 118 -9.15 -14.32 -15.08
CA PRO A 118 -9.43 -12.91 -15.33
C PRO A 118 -10.95 -12.70 -15.38
N PRO A 119 -11.47 -11.59 -14.84
CA PRO A 119 -12.88 -11.27 -14.95
C PRO A 119 -13.26 -11.25 -16.44
N ARG A 120 -14.28 -12.02 -16.81
CA ARG A 120 -14.80 -12.06 -18.18
C ARG A 120 -15.27 -10.63 -18.54
N PRO A 121 -14.96 -10.09 -19.72
CA PRO A 121 -15.25 -8.68 -20.07
C PRO A 121 -16.75 -8.28 -20.16
N ASP A 122 -17.69 -9.07 -19.63
CA ASP A 122 -19.12 -8.94 -19.90
C ASP A 122 -20.02 -9.58 -18.83
N SER A 123 -19.57 -9.63 -17.57
CA SER A 123 -20.52 -9.75 -16.46
C SER A 123 -20.96 -8.34 -16.02
N PRO A 124 -22.21 -7.90 -16.30
CA PRO A 124 -22.73 -6.70 -15.66
C PRO A 124 -22.68 -6.93 -14.15
N THR A 125 -21.93 -6.09 -13.46
CA THR A 125 -21.96 -5.95 -12.00
C THR A 125 -23.41 -5.86 -11.60
N SER A 126 -23.93 -6.94 -11.01
CA SER A 126 -25.27 -6.96 -10.46
C SER A 126 -25.30 -5.92 -9.34
N PRO A 127 -26.07 -4.81 -9.44
CA PRO A 127 -26.28 -3.95 -8.31
C PRO A 127 -27.02 -4.78 -7.25
N SER A 128 -26.27 -5.09 -6.19
CA SER A 128 -26.77 -5.70 -4.98
C SER A 128 -27.94 -4.88 -4.44
N ALA A 129 -29.09 -5.53 -4.33
CA ALA A 129 -30.23 -5.21 -3.47
C ALA A 129 -31.01 -3.90 -3.75
N GLU A 130 -31.92 -3.94 -4.73
CA GLU A 130 -33.23 -3.32 -4.55
C GLU A 130 -34.26 -4.42 -4.26
N PRO A 131 -34.99 -4.39 -3.13
CA PRO A 131 -36.10 -5.31 -2.93
C PRO A 131 -37.29 -4.84 -3.77
N ALA A 132 -37.52 -5.52 -4.89
CA ALA A 132 -38.81 -5.48 -5.58
C ALA A 132 -39.78 -6.47 -4.90
N VAL A 133 -41.09 -6.22 -5.08
CA VAL A 133 -42.30 -7.02 -4.74
C VAL A 133 -43.05 -6.38 -3.53
N ASP A 134 -44.27 -5.83 -3.62
CA ASP A 134 -45.43 -6.14 -4.49
C ASP A 134 -46.36 -4.94 -4.79
N PRO A 135 -47.06 -4.91 -5.95
CA PRO A 135 -48.08 -3.92 -6.30
C PRO A 135 -49.50 -4.44 -6.04
N ALA A 136 -49.92 -4.56 -4.79
CA ALA A 136 -51.34 -4.56 -4.44
C ALA A 136 -51.54 -4.39 -2.93
N ASN A 137 -52.38 -3.40 -2.60
CA ASN A 137 -53.12 -3.23 -1.35
C ASN A 137 -52.62 -2.17 -0.35
N THR A 138 -53.62 -1.43 0.16
CA THR A 138 -53.64 -0.60 1.37
C THR A 138 -53.09 0.83 1.24
N THR A 139 -53.81 1.93 1.43
CA THR A 139 -55.21 2.25 1.72
C THR A 139 -55.34 3.78 1.55
N LEU A 140 -56.20 4.26 0.66
CA LEU A 140 -56.71 5.62 0.75
C LEU A 140 -57.69 5.69 1.91
N ARG A 141 -57.30 6.30 3.03
CA ARG A 141 -58.23 6.84 4.02
C ARG A 141 -58.06 8.36 4.03
N THR A 142 -58.81 9.03 3.16
CA THR A 142 -59.08 10.46 3.30
C THR A 142 -60.33 10.62 4.17
N SER A 143 -60.16 11.34 5.26
CA SER A 143 -61.17 11.69 6.26
C SER A 143 -62.11 12.75 5.68
N THR A 144 -63.42 12.49 5.72
CA THR A 144 -64.45 13.52 5.53
C THR A 144 -64.52 14.42 6.75
N PRO A 145 -64.86 15.71 6.59
CA PRO A 145 -65.69 16.37 7.59
C PRO A 145 -66.94 17.04 7.00
N LEU A 146 -68.04 16.85 7.74
CA LEU A 146 -69.33 17.59 7.80
C LEU A 146 -70.22 17.62 6.55
#